data_AF-A0A376FHL1-F1
#
_entry.id   AF-A0A376FHL1-F1
#
_cell.length_a   1.000
_cell.length_b   1.000
_cell.length_c   1.000
_cell.angle_alpha   90.00
_cell.angle_beta   90.00
_cell.angle_gamma   90.00
#
_symmetry.space_group_name_H-M   'P 1'
#
loop_
_entity.id
_entity.type
_entity.pdbx_description
1 polymer ?
#
loop_
_entity_poly.entity_id
_entity_poly.type
_entity_poly.pdbx_seq_one_letter_code
_entity_poly.pdbx_strand_id
1 'polypeptide(L)'
;MPHSSPDALQQRCQHIVTSPVLTPEQKRHFLALEAENNLPYPALPEAARAALEEGFICDMFEGHAPYKPRYVLPDYAKFLANGSEWLELEGAKDLDDALSLLTILYHHVPSVTSMPVYLGQLDAILTPYVRILTQEEIDSRIKRFWRYLDRTLPDAFMHANIGPADTPVTRAILRADAELKQVAPNLTFIYDPDITPDDLLLEVAKNICECSKPHISNGPMNDKIFTKGRYGVVSCYNSLPLAGGGSTLVRLNLKAIAERSTSIENFFTRTLPHYCQQQIAIIDARCDFLYGQSGFFENSFLVKRGAD
;
A
#
# COMPACT_ATOMS: atom_id res chain seq x y z
N MET A 1 -7.02 48.75 -1.29
CA MET A 1 -7.11 47.48 -2.03
C MET A 1 -8.23 46.68 -1.41
N PRO A 2 -9.38 46.46 -2.07
CA PRO A 2 -10.41 45.61 -1.50
C PRO A 2 -9.88 44.18 -1.55
N HIS A 3 -9.59 43.60 -0.37
CA HIS A 3 -9.31 42.18 -0.26
C HIS A 3 -10.59 41.44 -0.65
N SER A 4 -10.64 40.95 -1.89
CA SER A 4 -11.58 39.92 -2.28
C SER A 4 -11.44 38.77 -1.29
N SER A 5 -12.55 38.34 -0.69
CA SER A 5 -12.56 37.18 0.19
C SER A 5 -11.88 36.01 -0.51
N PRO A 6 -10.97 35.28 0.16
CA PRO A 6 -10.27 34.15 -0.45
C PRO A 6 -11.28 33.11 -0.94
N ASP A 7 -11.04 32.58 -2.14
CA ASP A 7 -11.78 31.45 -2.70
C ASP A 7 -11.75 30.25 -1.74
N ALA A 8 -12.75 29.36 -1.80
CA ALA A 8 -12.89 28.24 -0.86
C ALA A 8 -11.61 27.38 -0.79
N LEU A 9 -10.90 27.21 -1.92
CA LEU A 9 -9.60 26.55 -1.96
C LEU A 9 -8.53 27.31 -1.15
N GLN A 10 -8.42 28.62 -1.35
CA GLN A 10 -7.44 29.46 -0.65
C GLN A 10 -7.62 29.39 0.86
N GLN A 11 -8.87 29.33 1.34
CA GLN A 11 -9.17 29.17 2.77
C GLN A 11 -8.71 27.80 3.31
N ARG A 12 -8.96 26.72 2.58
CA ARG A 12 -8.49 25.36 2.96
C ARG A 12 -6.96 25.28 2.98
N CYS A 13 -6.31 25.81 1.95
CA CYS A 13 -4.84 25.90 1.89
C CYS A 13 -4.27 26.75 3.03
N GLN A 14 -4.89 27.90 3.34
CA GLN A 14 -4.48 28.74 4.47
C GLN A 14 -4.57 27.98 5.79
N HIS A 15 -5.66 27.24 6.01
CA HIS A 15 -5.84 26.42 7.21
C HIS A 15 -4.74 25.38 7.36
N ILE A 16 -4.33 24.71 6.27
CA ILE A 16 -3.24 23.73 6.27
C ILE A 16 -1.91 24.40 6.67
N VAL A 17 -1.52 25.50 6.03
CA VAL A 17 -0.21 26.14 6.29
C VAL A 17 -0.11 26.72 7.70
N THR A 18 -1.21 27.22 8.26
CA THR A 18 -1.25 27.77 9.62
C THR A 18 -1.53 26.73 10.71
N SER A 19 -1.80 25.48 10.35
CA SER A 19 -2.13 24.45 11.34
C SER A 19 -0.96 24.23 12.32
N PRO A 20 -1.22 24.26 13.65
CA PRO A 20 -0.19 24.05 14.67
C PRO A 20 0.09 22.56 14.95
N VAL A 21 -0.75 21.65 14.45
CA VAL A 21 -0.65 20.20 14.70
C VAL A 21 -0.05 19.42 13.53
N LEU A 22 0.21 20.09 12.40
CA LEU A 22 0.79 19.47 11.21
C LEU A 22 2.28 19.79 11.11
N THR A 23 3.07 18.77 10.84
CA THR A 23 4.48 18.91 10.45
C THR A 23 4.62 19.53 9.04
N PRO A 24 5.79 20.05 8.66
CA PRO A 24 6.02 20.55 7.31
C PRO A 24 5.70 19.53 6.21
N GLU A 25 6.02 18.25 6.44
CA GLU A 25 5.74 17.18 5.48
C GLU A 25 4.23 16.92 5.32
N GLN A 26 3.50 16.84 6.42
CA GLN A 26 2.05 16.68 6.39
C GLN A 26 1.37 17.88 5.71
N LYS A 27 1.85 19.11 5.96
CA LYS A 27 1.35 20.32 5.28
C LYS A 27 1.56 20.21 3.77
N ARG A 28 2.76 19.82 3.31
CA ARG A 28 3.05 19.58 1.90
C ARG A 28 2.10 18.54 1.30
N HIS A 29 1.87 17.42 1.99
CA HIS A 29 0.96 16.37 1.55
C HIS A 29 -0.48 16.89 1.39
N PHE A 30 -1.04 17.53 2.42
CA PHE A 30 -2.42 18.02 2.37
C PHE A 30 -2.60 19.14 1.35
N LEU A 31 -1.61 20.01 1.15
CA LEU A 31 -1.65 21.01 0.08
C LEU A 31 -1.69 20.37 -1.31
N ALA A 32 -0.91 19.31 -1.53
CA ALA A 32 -0.95 18.57 -2.79
C ALA A 32 -2.33 17.92 -3.01
N LEU A 33 -2.94 17.37 -1.95
CA LEU A 33 -4.27 16.77 -2.02
C LEU A 33 -5.36 17.82 -2.32
N GLU A 34 -5.28 19.01 -1.71
CA GLU A 34 -6.20 20.11 -2.04
C GLU A 34 -6.06 20.58 -3.48
N ALA A 35 -4.82 20.64 -4.00
CA ALA A 35 -4.59 20.97 -5.40
C ALA A 35 -5.17 19.90 -6.34
N GLU A 36 -4.96 18.62 -6.04
CA GLU A 36 -5.52 17.49 -6.79
C GLU A 36 -7.05 17.48 -6.78
N ASN A 37 -7.68 17.71 -5.62
CA ASN A 37 -9.13 17.77 -5.47
C ASN A 37 -9.75 19.02 -6.12
N ASN A 38 -8.97 20.06 -6.38
CA ASN A 38 -9.45 21.24 -7.09
C ASN A 38 -9.47 21.05 -8.62
N LEU A 39 -8.88 19.97 -9.14
CA LEU A 39 -8.96 19.63 -10.54
C LEU A 39 -10.32 18.99 -10.87
N PRO A 40 -10.78 19.11 -12.13
CA PRO A 40 -12.00 18.44 -12.57
C PRO A 40 -11.88 16.92 -12.39
N TYR A 41 -12.96 16.30 -11.93
CA TYR A 41 -13.08 14.84 -11.93
C TYR A 41 -13.09 14.30 -13.37
N PRO A 42 -12.55 13.09 -13.63
CA PRO A 42 -12.72 12.38 -14.88
C PRO A 42 -14.16 12.42 -15.40
N ALA A 43 -14.34 12.48 -16.71
CA ALA A 43 -15.66 12.44 -17.30
C ALA A 43 -16.36 11.12 -16.93
N LEU A 44 -17.58 11.21 -16.42
CA LEU A 44 -18.40 10.07 -16.02
C LEU A 44 -19.75 10.11 -16.74
N PRO A 45 -20.33 8.94 -17.07
CA PRO A 45 -21.74 8.85 -17.40
C PRO A 45 -22.60 9.47 -16.29
N GLU A 46 -23.75 10.05 -16.65
CA GLU A 46 -24.64 10.74 -15.71
C GLU A 46 -25.07 9.84 -14.53
N ALA A 47 -25.41 8.58 -14.81
CA ALA A 47 -25.79 7.61 -13.77
C ALA A 47 -24.63 7.28 -12.80
N ALA A 48 -23.40 7.24 -13.29
CA ALA A 48 -22.22 7.00 -12.46
C ALA A 48 -21.91 8.21 -11.57
N ARG A 49 -22.06 9.43 -12.12
CA ARG A 49 -21.95 10.67 -11.35
C ARG A 49 -23.02 10.75 -10.25
N ALA A 50 -24.28 10.48 -10.59
CA ALA A 50 -25.37 10.45 -9.63
C ALA A 50 -25.11 9.43 -8.51
N ALA A 51 -24.59 8.24 -8.84
CA ALA A 51 -24.27 7.23 -7.84
C ALA A 51 -23.19 7.66 -6.82
N LEU A 52 -22.23 8.52 -7.21
CA LEU A 52 -21.27 9.14 -6.30
C LEU A 52 -21.93 10.24 -5.46
N GLU A 53 -22.65 11.15 -6.10
CA GLU A 53 -23.29 12.31 -5.45
C GLU A 53 -24.36 11.88 -4.42
N GLU A 54 -25.10 10.81 -4.72
CA GLU A 54 -26.14 10.25 -3.84
C GLU A 54 -25.56 9.31 -2.75
N GLY A 55 -24.26 9.01 -2.79
CA GLY A 55 -23.59 8.19 -1.76
C GLY A 55 -23.86 6.68 -1.84
N PHE A 56 -24.33 6.19 -2.99
CA PHE A 56 -24.41 4.75 -3.29
C PHE A 56 -23.03 4.16 -3.57
N ILE A 57 -22.11 4.99 -4.07
CA ILE A 57 -20.72 4.64 -4.36
C ILE A 57 -19.79 5.63 -3.65
N CYS A 58 -18.68 5.12 -3.13
CA CYS A 58 -17.59 5.92 -2.55
C CYS A 58 -16.30 5.59 -3.28
N ASP A 59 -15.68 6.59 -3.91
CA ASP A 59 -14.40 6.49 -4.62
C ASP A 59 -13.17 6.60 -3.69
N MET A 60 -13.38 6.36 -2.40
CA MET A 60 -12.37 6.37 -1.36
C MET A 60 -11.64 7.71 -1.16
N PHE A 61 -12.13 8.81 -1.75
CA PHE A 61 -11.51 10.13 -1.66
C PHE A 61 -10.05 10.13 -2.16
N GLU A 62 -9.76 9.35 -3.20
CA GLU A 62 -8.43 9.16 -3.79
C GLU A 62 -7.98 10.29 -4.72
N GLY A 63 -8.41 11.52 -4.48
CA GLY A 63 -8.17 12.62 -5.42
C GLY A 63 -9.11 12.60 -6.63
N HIS A 64 -9.47 13.78 -7.12
CA HIS A 64 -10.29 13.91 -8.32
C HIS A 64 -9.52 13.51 -9.58
N ALA A 65 -8.26 13.92 -9.73
CA ALA A 65 -7.45 13.70 -10.92
C ALA A 65 -6.23 12.81 -10.60
N PRO A 66 -6.39 11.47 -10.59
CA PRO A 66 -5.38 10.56 -10.07
C PRO A 66 -4.12 10.56 -10.95
N TYR A 67 -2.97 10.83 -10.32
CA TYR A 67 -1.64 10.76 -10.96
C TYR A 67 -0.75 9.65 -10.39
N LYS A 68 -1.28 8.91 -9.41
CA LYS A 68 -0.63 7.80 -8.74
C LYS A 68 -1.66 6.68 -8.52
N PRO A 69 -1.27 5.40 -8.66
CA PRO A 69 -2.15 4.29 -8.34
C PRO A 69 -2.38 4.18 -6.84
N ARG A 70 -3.44 3.49 -6.44
CA ARG A 70 -3.71 3.19 -5.04
C ARG A 70 -2.66 2.28 -4.41
N TYR A 71 -2.30 1.21 -5.11
CA TYR A 71 -1.35 0.19 -4.66
C TYR A 71 -0.29 -0.06 -5.73
N VAL A 72 0.98 -0.18 -5.30
CA VAL A 72 2.10 -0.65 -6.13
C VAL A 72 2.82 -1.75 -5.35
N LEU A 73 3.15 -2.85 -6.02
CA LEU A 73 3.89 -3.97 -5.46
C LEU A 73 5.16 -4.22 -6.27
N PRO A 74 6.22 -3.42 -6.05
CA PRO A 74 7.47 -3.62 -6.76
C PRO A 74 8.07 -5.00 -6.46
N ASP A 75 8.71 -5.60 -7.45
CA ASP A 75 9.62 -6.73 -7.30
C ASP A 75 10.93 -6.26 -6.65
N TYR A 76 10.87 -6.10 -5.32
CA TYR A 76 12.03 -5.69 -4.53
C TYR A 76 13.22 -6.65 -4.65
N ALA A 77 12.99 -7.94 -4.93
CA ALA A 77 14.08 -8.89 -5.15
C ALA A 77 14.85 -8.55 -6.44
N LYS A 78 14.13 -8.23 -7.52
CA LYS A 78 14.75 -7.77 -8.78
C LYS A 78 15.52 -6.46 -8.59
N PHE A 79 14.97 -5.51 -7.84
CA PHE A 79 15.67 -4.27 -7.53
C PHE A 79 16.92 -4.51 -6.69
N LEU A 80 16.85 -5.33 -5.64
CA LEU A 80 18.01 -5.65 -4.81
C LEU A 80 19.10 -6.39 -5.59
N ALA A 81 18.72 -7.24 -6.55
CA ALA A 81 19.68 -7.95 -7.38
C ALA A 81 20.41 -7.05 -8.39
N ASN A 82 19.71 -6.08 -8.98
CA ASN A 82 20.21 -5.31 -10.14
C ASN A 82 20.58 -3.85 -9.82
N GLY A 83 20.06 -3.31 -8.72
CA GLY A 83 20.08 -1.88 -8.43
C GLY A 83 19.12 -1.10 -9.32
N SER A 84 19.42 0.17 -9.57
CA SER A 84 18.66 1.04 -10.47
C SER A 84 19.58 2.05 -11.14
N GLU A 85 19.63 2.00 -12.48
CA GLU A 85 20.34 2.99 -13.30
C GLU A 85 19.81 4.41 -13.03
N TRP A 86 18.49 4.56 -12.85
CA TRP A 86 17.87 5.87 -12.60
C TRP A 86 18.26 6.47 -11.24
N LEU A 87 18.41 5.62 -10.23
CA LEU A 87 18.86 6.03 -8.91
C LEU A 87 20.39 6.05 -8.78
N GLU A 88 21.12 5.63 -9.82
CA GLU A 88 22.57 5.43 -9.78
C GLU A 88 23.01 4.47 -8.66
N LEU A 89 22.23 3.39 -8.46
CA LEU A 89 22.47 2.38 -7.43
C LEU A 89 22.88 1.05 -8.05
N GLU A 90 23.94 0.44 -7.50
CA GLU A 90 24.31 -0.95 -7.78
C GLU A 90 23.40 -1.93 -7.00
N GLY A 91 23.36 -3.19 -7.42
CA GLY A 91 22.70 -4.25 -6.66
C GLY A 91 23.39 -4.55 -5.33
N ALA A 92 22.62 -5.03 -4.35
CA ALA A 92 23.09 -5.35 -3.02
C ALA A 92 24.11 -6.49 -3.04
N LYS A 93 25.20 -6.34 -2.27
CA LYS A 93 26.22 -7.37 -2.09
C LYS A 93 26.07 -8.05 -0.73
N ASP A 94 25.50 -7.37 0.26
CA ASP A 94 25.25 -7.90 1.60
C ASP A 94 23.98 -7.29 2.23
N LEU A 95 23.70 -7.68 3.48
CA LEU A 95 22.52 -7.23 4.20
C LEU A 95 22.50 -5.72 4.42
N ASP A 96 23.66 -5.10 4.64
CA ASP A 96 23.72 -3.66 4.91
C ASP A 96 23.41 -2.87 3.63
N ASP A 97 23.91 -3.33 2.47
CA ASP A 97 23.48 -2.81 1.16
C ASP A 97 21.97 -3.00 0.96
N ALA A 98 21.45 -4.22 1.19
CA ALA A 98 20.05 -4.53 0.92
C ALA A 98 19.10 -3.66 1.77
N LEU A 99 19.40 -3.49 3.06
CA LEU A 99 18.62 -2.61 3.93
C LEU A 99 18.70 -1.16 3.45
N SER A 100 19.89 -0.66 3.10
CA SER A 100 20.05 0.70 2.59
C SER A 100 19.29 0.94 1.28
N LEU A 101 19.40 0.03 0.31
CA LEU A 101 18.70 0.10 -0.96
C LEU A 101 17.17 0.12 -0.78
N LEU A 102 16.63 -0.76 0.08
CA LEU A 102 15.20 -0.75 0.39
C LEU A 102 14.76 0.58 0.99
N THR A 103 15.52 1.12 1.96
CA THR A 103 15.19 2.43 2.55
C THR A 103 15.14 3.54 1.50
N ILE A 104 16.03 3.52 0.50
CA ILE A 104 16.00 4.49 -0.60
C ILE A 104 14.76 4.27 -1.46
N LEU A 105 14.56 3.05 -1.97
CA LEU A 105 13.49 2.76 -2.91
C LEU A 105 12.10 3.04 -2.34
N TYR A 106 11.88 2.80 -1.05
CA TYR A 106 10.60 3.08 -0.40
C TYR A 106 10.15 4.54 -0.52
N HIS A 107 11.06 5.52 -0.54
CA HIS A 107 10.70 6.93 -0.76
C HIS A 107 10.28 7.24 -2.21
N HIS A 108 10.46 6.28 -3.12
CA HIS A 108 10.13 6.41 -4.53
C HIS A 108 8.93 5.56 -4.97
N VAL A 109 8.39 4.73 -4.09
CA VAL A 109 7.23 3.88 -4.39
C VAL A 109 5.94 4.63 -4.05
N PRO A 110 5.14 5.02 -5.06
CA PRO A 110 3.94 5.80 -4.82
C PRO A 110 2.78 4.91 -4.36
N SER A 111 1.79 5.53 -3.74
CA SER A 111 0.50 4.94 -3.43
C SER A 111 -0.53 6.06 -3.24
N VAL A 112 -1.77 5.71 -2.86
CA VAL A 112 -2.79 6.68 -2.44
C VAL A 112 -2.29 7.66 -1.36
N THR A 113 -1.45 7.21 -0.42
CA THR A 113 -0.89 8.06 0.65
C THR A 113 0.41 8.76 0.26
N SER A 114 0.93 8.51 -0.95
CA SER A 114 2.28 8.89 -1.38
C SER A 114 3.42 8.21 -0.61
N MET A 115 3.13 7.14 0.14
CA MET A 115 4.10 6.29 0.84
C MET A 115 3.88 4.82 0.45
N PRO A 116 4.89 3.93 0.54
CA PRO A 116 4.73 2.54 0.15
C PRO A 116 3.77 1.82 1.08
N VAL A 117 2.76 1.20 0.46
CA VAL A 117 1.76 0.36 1.14
C VAL A 117 2.11 -1.13 1.09
N TYR A 118 3.26 -1.46 0.52
CA TYR A 118 3.86 -2.79 0.44
C TYR A 118 5.38 -2.69 0.56
N LEU A 119 5.96 -3.40 1.53
CA LEU A 119 7.40 -3.42 1.81
C LEU A 119 8.10 -4.70 1.34
N GLY A 120 7.40 -5.60 0.66
CA GLY A 120 7.99 -6.88 0.28
C GLY A 120 7.70 -8.01 1.27
N GLN A 121 7.98 -9.23 0.82
CA GLN A 121 8.19 -10.39 1.69
C GLN A 121 9.62 -10.31 2.24
N LEU A 122 9.79 -9.53 3.31
CA LEU A 122 11.08 -9.00 3.76
C LEU A 122 12.09 -10.10 4.08
N ASP A 123 11.67 -11.15 4.76
CA ASP A 123 12.55 -12.27 5.11
C ASP A 123 13.05 -13.01 3.87
N ALA A 124 12.17 -13.28 2.91
CA ALA A 124 12.51 -13.93 1.65
C ALA A 124 13.48 -13.08 0.80
N ILE A 125 13.25 -11.76 0.70
CA ILE A 125 14.11 -10.89 -0.12
C ILE A 125 15.44 -10.52 0.56
N LEU A 126 15.51 -10.54 1.91
CA LEU A 126 16.73 -10.19 2.64
C LEU A 126 17.63 -11.39 2.94
N THR A 127 17.06 -12.59 3.10
CA THR A 127 17.80 -13.82 3.41
C THR A 127 18.98 -14.10 2.45
N PRO A 128 18.88 -13.89 1.12
CA PRO A 128 20.00 -14.08 0.19
C PRO A 128 21.24 -13.22 0.51
N TYR A 129 21.04 -12.12 1.24
CA TYR A 129 22.09 -11.16 1.61
C TYR A 129 22.62 -11.37 3.04
N VAL A 130 22.02 -12.29 3.79
CA VAL A 130 22.55 -12.75 5.08
C VAL A 130 23.65 -13.78 4.82
N ARG A 131 24.90 -13.36 5.03
CA ARG A 131 26.09 -14.21 4.85
C ARG A 131 26.62 -14.70 6.20
N ILE A 132 27.89 -14.47 6.48
CA ILE A 132 28.56 -14.89 7.73
C ILE A 132 28.19 -13.90 8.84
N LEU A 133 26.90 -13.86 9.20
CA LEU A 133 26.37 -13.04 10.29
C LEU A 133 25.83 -13.95 11.40
N THR A 134 26.12 -13.59 12.63
CA THR A 134 25.48 -14.18 13.81
C THR A 134 24.03 -13.69 13.93
N GLN A 135 23.20 -14.41 14.68
CA GLN A 135 21.82 -13.97 14.93
C GLN A 135 21.77 -12.59 15.62
N GLU A 136 22.69 -12.30 16.54
CA GLU A 136 22.75 -11.01 17.24
C GLU A 136 23.04 -9.85 16.27
N GLU A 137 23.89 -10.09 15.28
CA GLU A 137 24.20 -9.12 14.23
C GLU A 137 23.01 -8.85 13.30
N ILE A 138 22.21 -9.89 13.00
CA ILE A 138 20.98 -9.79 12.21
C ILE A 138 19.92 -9.04 13.02
N ASP A 139 19.68 -9.43 14.27
CA ASP A 139 18.71 -8.82 15.18
C ASP A 139 18.98 -7.31 15.32
N SER A 140 20.26 -6.92 15.51
CA SER A 140 20.64 -5.51 15.62
C SER A 140 20.32 -4.69 14.36
N ARG A 141 20.58 -5.25 13.18
CA ARG A 141 20.35 -4.59 11.89
C ARG A 141 18.86 -4.47 11.56
N ILE A 142 18.13 -5.58 11.71
CA ILE A 142 16.68 -5.62 11.49
C ILE A 142 15.97 -4.69 12.44
N LYS A 143 16.36 -4.63 13.72
CA LYS A 143 15.78 -3.69 14.69
C LYS A 143 15.98 -2.22 14.30
N ARG A 144 17.15 -1.85 13.77
CA ARG A 144 17.41 -0.48 13.28
C ARG A 144 16.55 -0.17 12.06
N PHE A 145 16.45 -1.11 11.12
CA PHE A 145 15.59 -0.99 9.95
C PHE A 145 14.11 -0.87 10.34
N TRP A 146 13.63 -1.69 11.27
CA TRP A 146 12.25 -1.65 11.78
C TRP A 146 11.91 -0.29 12.39
N ARG A 147 12.85 0.28 13.18
CA ARG A 147 12.70 1.63 13.73
C ARG A 147 12.69 2.70 12.64
N TYR A 148 13.54 2.56 11.62
CA TYR A 148 13.57 3.49 10.49
C TYR A 148 12.21 3.57 9.80
N LEU A 149 11.59 2.41 9.51
CA LEU A 149 10.29 2.35 8.83
C LEU A 149 9.25 3.21 9.56
N ASP A 150 9.03 2.98 10.85
CA ASP A 150 8.03 3.72 11.64
C ASP A 150 8.35 5.22 11.82
N ARG A 151 9.64 5.59 11.79
CA ARG A 151 10.07 6.98 12.00
C ARG A 151 10.08 7.82 10.72
N THR A 152 10.17 7.19 9.56
CA THR A 152 10.35 7.89 8.27
C THR A 152 9.22 7.66 7.28
N LEU A 153 8.42 6.60 7.49
CA LEU A 153 7.27 6.26 6.67
C LEU A 153 6.05 6.07 7.59
N PRO A 154 5.57 7.13 8.28
CA PRO A 154 4.50 7.05 9.27
C PRO A 154 3.11 6.89 8.60
N ASP A 155 2.96 5.83 7.81
CA ASP A 155 1.72 5.47 7.13
C ASP A 155 1.11 4.22 7.77
N ALA A 156 -0.13 4.35 8.25
CA ALA A 156 -0.90 3.24 8.80
C ALA A 156 -1.19 2.14 7.77
N PHE A 157 -1.00 2.40 6.48
CA PHE A 157 -1.15 1.42 5.41
C PHE A 157 0.19 0.78 4.97
N MET A 158 1.33 1.18 5.54
CA MET A 158 2.60 0.52 5.24
C MET A 158 2.56 -0.93 5.74
N HIS A 159 2.91 -1.89 4.88
CA HIS A 159 2.67 -3.30 5.15
C HIS A 159 3.87 -4.19 4.76
N ALA A 160 4.45 -4.86 5.75
CA ALA A 160 5.49 -5.87 5.58
C ALA A 160 4.91 -7.28 5.54
N ASN A 161 5.46 -8.16 4.71
CA ASN A 161 5.14 -9.58 4.73
C ASN A 161 6.36 -10.38 5.17
N ILE A 162 6.11 -11.52 5.81
CA ILE A 162 7.10 -12.54 6.15
C ILE A 162 6.49 -13.94 6.02
N GLY A 163 7.31 -14.98 6.12
CA GLY A 163 6.90 -16.37 6.02
C GLY A 163 6.75 -16.86 4.56
N PRO A 164 6.45 -18.15 4.36
CA PRO A 164 6.17 -19.16 5.39
C PRO A 164 7.41 -19.84 5.99
N ALA A 165 8.59 -19.63 5.41
CA ALA A 165 9.82 -20.30 5.82
C ALA A 165 10.38 -19.75 7.14
N ASP A 166 11.06 -20.62 7.89
CA ASP A 166 11.81 -20.23 9.09
C ASP A 166 13.22 -19.78 8.71
N THR A 167 13.47 -18.47 8.79
CA THR A 167 14.78 -17.89 8.52
C THR A 167 15.27 -17.04 9.70
N PRO A 168 16.59 -16.83 9.83
CA PRO A 168 17.15 -15.87 10.78
C PRO A 168 16.51 -14.47 10.70
N VAL A 169 16.13 -14.03 9.49
CA VAL A 169 15.46 -12.74 9.26
C VAL A 169 14.02 -12.76 9.74
N THR A 170 13.27 -13.84 9.48
CA THR A 170 11.89 -14.02 9.94
C THR A 170 11.81 -13.84 11.45
N ARG A 171 12.68 -14.54 12.20
CA ARG A 171 12.73 -14.44 13.66
C ARG A 171 13.23 -13.08 14.15
N ALA A 172 14.21 -12.48 13.47
CA ALA A 172 14.68 -11.13 13.80
C ALA A 172 13.57 -10.07 13.65
N ILE A 173 12.74 -10.17 12.60
CA ILE A 173 11.61 -9.26 12.38
C ILE A 173 10.56 -9.45 13.48
N LEU A 174 10.21 -10.70 13.82
CA LEU A 174 9.29 -10.98 14.92
C LEU A 174 9.79 -10.37 16.24
N ARG A 175 11.06 -10.60 16.60
CA ARG A 175 11.65 -10.01 17.82
C ARG A 175 11.62 -8.50 17.81
N ALA A 176 12.01 -7.88 16.69
CA ALA A 176 12.02 -6.43 16.55
C ALA A 176 10.61 -5.83 16.72
N ASP A 177 9.59 -6.45 16.12
CA ASP A 177 8.20 -5.98 16.22
C ASP A 177 7.64 -6.12 17.64
N ALA A 178 7.87 -7.27 18.29
CA ALA A 178 7.43 -7.51 19.67
C ALA A 178 8.14 -6.61 20.69
N GLU A 179 9.43 -6.33 20.48
CA GLU A 179 10.20 -5.46 21.38
C GLU A 179 9.82 -3.99 21.20
N LEU A 180 9.74 -3.50 19.95
CA LEU A 180 9.53 -2.08 19.68
C LEU A 180 8.05 -1.66 19.79
N LYS A 181 7.11 -2.60 19.58
CA LYS A 181 5.65 -2.38 19.66
C LYS A 181 5.17 -1.15 18.88
N GLN A 182 5.75 -0.97 17.69
CA GLN A 182 5.45 0.16 16.83
C GLN A 182 4.11 0.00 16.14
N VAL A 183 3.46 1.12 15.83
CA VAL A 183 2.19 1.13 15.10
C VAL A 183 2.42 0.68 13.66
N ALA A 184 3.47 1.20 12.99
CA ALA A 184 3.84 0.82 11.64
C ALA A 184 5.19 0.07 11.60
N PRO A 185 5.43 -0.77 10.58
CA PRO A 185 4.45 -1.22 9.58
C PRO A 185 3.41 -2.17 10.19
N ASN A 186 2.29 -2.37 9.49
CA ASN A 186 1.52 -3.60 9.63
C ASN A 186 2.42 -4.78 9.22
N LEU A 187 2.20 -5.94 9.83
CA LEU A 187 2.97 -7.14 9.52
C LEU A 187 2.01 -8.29 9.29
N THR A 188 2.17 -9.00 8.17
CA THR A 188 1.48 -10.26 7.90
C THR A 188 2.47 -11.40 7.77
N PHE A 189 2.20 -12.49 8.48
CA PHE A 189 2.84 -13.78 8.32
C PHE A 189 2.02 -14.62 7.35
N ILE A 190 2.62 -15.00 6.23
CA ILE A 190 2.04 -15.94 5.26
C ILE A 190 2.29 -17.34 5.82
N TYR A 191 1.23 -18.01 6.27
CA TYR A 191 1.29 -19.33 6.86
C TYR A 191 1.09 -20.42 5.81
N ASP A 192 1.96 -21.43 5.83
CA ASP A 192 1.80 -22.67 5.07
C ASP A 192 2.09 -23.85 6.01
N PRO A 193 1.12 -24.75 6.26
CA PRO A 193 1.30 -25.88 7.18
C PRO A 193 2.36 -26.89 6.72
N ASP A 194 2.71 -26.93 5.43
CA ASP A 194 3.73 -27.84 4.90
C ASP A 194 5.15 -27.25 5.00
N ILE A 195 5.28 -25.95 5.28
CA ILE A 195 6.57 -25.21 5.29
C ILE A 195 6.88 -24.64 6.67
N THR A 196 5.89 -24.08 7.36
CA THR A 196 6.06 -23.41 8.65
C THR A 196 6.19 -24.42 9.78
N PRO A 197 7.33 -24.49 10.50
CA PRO A 197 7.46 -25.39 11.65
C PRO A 197 6.65 -24.88 12.85
N ASP A 198 6.22 -25.82 13.70
CA ASP A 198 5.35 -25.54 14.87
C ASP A 198 5.97 -24.53 15.84
N ASP A 199 7.29 -24.53 16.00
CA ASP A 199 7.99 -23.63 16.92
C ASP A 199 8.02 -22.18 16.40
N LEU A 200 8.13 -21.97 15.09
CA LEU A 200 7.94 -20.67 14.46
C LEU A 200 6.49 -20.21 14.58
N LEU A 201 5.52 -21.10 14.32
CA LEU A 201 4.10 -20.75 14.48
C LEU A 201 3.79 -20.36 15.93
N LEU A 202 4.37 -21.04 16.90
CA LEU A 202 4.26 -20.68 18.32
C LEU A 202 4.88 -19.31 18.63
N GLU A 203 6.03 -18.98 18.04
CA GLU A 203 6.64 -17.64 18.16
C GLU A 203 5.74 -16.56 17.56
N VAL A 204 5.20 -16.79 16.35
CA VAL A 204 4.21 -15.92 15.71
C VAL A 204 3.00 -15.69 16.61
N ALA A 205 2.44 -16.74 17.21
CA ALA A 205 1.30 -16.63 18.11
C ALA A 205 1.63 -15.83 19.39
N LYS A 206 2.81 -16.05 19.99
CA LYS A 206 3.29 -15.26 21.14
C LYS A 206 3.43 -13.78 20.79
N ASN A 207 3.98 -13.49 19.62
CA ASN A 207 4.09 -12.13 19.10
C ASN A 207 2.72 -11.45 18.98
N ILE A 208 1.71 -12.14 18.45
CA ILE A 208 0.34 -11.62 18.37
C ILE A 208 -0.18 -11.25 19.76
N CYS A 209 0.05 -12.10 20.77
CA CYS A 209 -0.35 -11.79 22.15
C CYS A 209 0.40 -10.58 22.73
N GLU A 210 1.66 -10.36 22.33
CA GLU A 210 2.53 -9.34 22.89
C GLU A 210 2.35 -7.94 22.26
N CYS A 211 2.15 -7.90 20.93
CA CYS A 211 2.10 -6.66 20.15
C CYS A 211 0.96 -6.59 19.10
N SER A 212 0.01 -7.54 19.11
CA SER A 212 -1.12 -7.62 18.17
C SER A 212 -0.74 -7.87 16.69
N LYS A 213 0.53 -8.22 16.44
CA LYS A 213 1.08 -8.54 15.11
C LYS A 213 2.00 -9.76 15.22
N PRO A 214 2.22 -10.53 14.13
CA PRO A 214 1.69 -10.31 12.79
C PRO A 214 0.24 -10.79 12.60
N HIS A 215 -0.45 -10.30 11.59
CA HIS A 215 -1.67 -10.93 11.09
C HIS A 215 -1.32 -12.22 10.33
N ILE A 216 -2.24 -13.18 10.23
CA ILE A 216 -1.99 -14.46 9.55
C ILE A 216 -2.74 -14.52 8.23
N SER A 217 -2.03 -14.81 7.14
CA SER A 217 -2.58 -15.04 5.81
C SER A 217 -2.41 -16.50 5.41
N ASN A 218 -3.43 -17.09 4.77
CA ASN A 218 -3.41 -18.49 4.36
C ASN A 218 -2.66 -18.64 3.02
N GLY A 219 -1.39 -19.04 3.07
CA GLY A 219 -0.52 -19.24 1.92
C GLY A 219 -1.11 -20.17 0.87
N PRO A 220 -1.44 -21.44 1.22
CA PRO A 220 -2.01 -22.40 0.28
C PRO A 220 -3.32 -21.94 -0.40
N MET A 221 -4.12 -21.10 0.25
CA MET A 221 -5.32 -20.55 -0.35
C MET A 221 -5.00 -19.45 -1.36
N ASN A 222 -4.09 -18.54 -1.02
CA ASN A 222 -3.66 -17.49 -1.95
C ASN A 222 -2.90 -18.04 -3.16
N ASP A 223 -2.08 -19.09 -2.97
CA ASP A 223 -1.37 -19.78 -4.06
C ASP A 223 -2.31 -20.47 -5.07
N LYS A 224 -3.60 -20.65 -4.74
CA LYS A 224 -4.63 -21.13 -5.68
C LYS A 224 -5.26 -20.01 -6.49
N ILE A 225 -5.24 -18.78 -5.97
CA ILE A 225 -5.83 -17.59 -6.58
C ILE A 225 -4.79 -16.89 -7.46
N PHE A 226 -3.56 -16.78 -6.94
CA PHE A 226 -2.43 -16.13 -7.57
C PHE A 226 -1.36 -17.15 -7.97
N THR A 227 -0.40 -16.73 -8.78
CA THR A 227 0.79 -17.56 -9.03
C THR A 227 1.52 -17.79 -7.70
N LYS A 228 1.86 -19.05 -7.41
CA LYS A 228 2.51 -19.46 -6.16
C LYS A 228 3.69 -18.56 -5.80
N GLY A 229 3.68 -18.00 -4.59
CA GLY A 229 4.72 -17.11 -4.10
C GLY A 229 4.87 -15.77 -4.85
N ARG A 230 3.93 -15.43 -5.73
CA ARG A 230 3.93 -14.18 -6.54
C ARG A 230 2.77 -13.27 -6.19
N TYR A 231 2.47 -13.15 -4.89
CA TYR A 231 1.53 -12.17 -4.36
C TYR A 231 2.07 -11.50 -3.09
N GLY A 232 1.48 -10.36 -2.71
CA GLY A 232 1.74 -9.67 -1.46
C GLY A 232 0.45 -9.23 -0.78
N VAL A 233 0.49 -9.14 0.55
CA VAL A 233 -0.53 -8.51 1.38
C VAL A 233 -0.16 -7.06 1.61
N VAL A 234 -1.05 -6.14 1.22
CA VAL A 234 -0.80 -4.70 1.17
C VAL A 234 -1.83 -3.90 1.95
N SER A 235 -1.46 -2.71 2.43
CA SER A 235 -2.40 -1.78 3.06
C SER A 235 -3.22 -2.46 4.19
N CYS A 236 -4.55 -2.30 4.21
CA CYS A 236 -5.46 -3.01 5.09
C CYS A 236 -5.77 -4.45 4.62
N TYR A 237 -4.74 -5.26 4.36
CA TYR A 237 -4.87 -6.70 4.12
C TYR A 237 -5.42 -7.11 2.75
N ASN A 238 -5.24 -6.29 1.71
CA ASN A 238 -5.55 -6.70 0.33
C ASN A 238 -4.46 -7.65 -0.18
N SER A 239 -4.83 -8.74 -0.84
CA SER A 239 -3.87 -9.62 -1.52
C SER A 239 -3.85 -9.29 -3.01
N LEU A 240 -2.67 -8.99 -3.55
CA LEU A 240 -2.48 -8.59 -4.95
C LEU A 240 -1.26 -9.30 -5.55
N PRO A 241 -1.23 -9.54 -6.87
CA PRO A 241 -0.04 -10.05 -7.56
C PRO A 241 1.17 -9.13 -7.39
N LEU A 242 2.37 -9.71 -7.26
CA LEU A 242 3.65 -8.97 -7.29
C LEU A 242 3.95 -8.44 -8.70
N ALA A 243 4.79 -7.40 -8.78
CA ALA A 243 5.09 -6.65 -10.01
C ALA A 243 3.81 -6.08 -10.64
N GLY A 244 2.93 -5.59 -9.78
CA GLY A 244 1.59 -5.16 -10.13
C GLY A 244 1.06 -4.15 -9.12
N GLY A 245 -0.26 -4.09 -8.98
CA GLY A 245 -0.88 -3.09 -8.13
C GLY A 245 -2.37 -3.01 -8.28
N GLY A 246 -2.92 -1.91 -7.78
CA GLY A 246 -4.32 -1.55 -7.94
C GLY A 246 -4.41 -0.07 -8.24
N SER A 247 -5.08 0.28 -9.33
CA SER A 247 -5.17 1.66 -9.82
C SER A 247 -5.97 2.54 -8.89
N THR A 248 -7.13 2.03 -8.47
CA THR A 248 -8.11 2.75 -7.65
C THR A 248 -8.95 1.76 -6.86
N LEU A 249 -9.55 2.21 -5.75
CA LEU A 249 -10.56 1.46 -5.01
C LEU A 249 -11.85 2.25 -4.98
N VAL A 250 -12.93 1.61 -5.39
CA VAL A 250 -14.28 2.16 -5.36
C VAL A 250 -15.15 1.19 -4.58
N ARG A 251 -15.96 1.68 -3.64
CA ARG A 251 -16.81 0.86 -2.77
C ARG A 251 -18.29 1.08 -3.03
N LEU A 252 -19.06 -0.01 -2.98
CA LEU A 252 -20.52 0.04 -2.95
C LEU A 252 -21.01 0.20 -1.52
N ASN A 253 -21.97 1.12 -1.32
CA ASN A 253 -22.73 1.21 -0.08
C ASN A 253 -23.91 0.23 -0.13
N LEU A 254 -23.64 -1.05 0.18
CA LEU A 254 -24.65 -2.10 0.11
C LEU A 254 -25.89 -1.81 0.97
N LYS A 255 -25.73 -1.09 2.09
CA LYS A 255 -26.85 -0.66 2.95
C LYS A 255 -27.78 0.29 2.19
N ALA A 256 -27.25 1.37 1.63
CA ALA A 256 -28.05 2.34 0.88
C ALA A 256 -28.73 1.68 -0.34
N ILE A 257 -28.00 0.82 -1.05
CA ILE A 257 -28.52 0.06 -2.21
C ILE A 257 -29.67 -0.85 -1.78
N ALA A 258 -29.55 -1.51 -0.62
CA ALA A 258 -30.62 -2.35 -0.06
C ALA A 258 -31.84 -1.51 0.35
N GLU A 259 -31.64 -0.37 1.02
CA GLU A 259 -32.71 0.57 1.43
C GLU A 259 -33.45 1.17 0.22
N ARG A 260 -32.77 1.31 -0.92
CA ARG A 260 -33.36 1.75 -2.19
C ARG A 260 -34.17 0.66 -2.90
N SER A 261 -33.91 -0.60 -2.59
CA SER A 261 -34.55 -1.74 -3.25
C SER A 261 -35.94 -2.02 -2.70
N THR A 262 -36.88 -2.39 -3.58
CA THR A 262 -38.28 -2.64 -3.18
C THR A 262 -38.54 -4.06 -2.67
N SER A 263 -37.61 -4.99 -2.91
CA SER A 263 -37.64 -6.37 -2.43
C SER A 263 -36.25 -7.01 -2.51
N ILE A 264 -36.09 -8.20 -1.90
CA ILE A 264 -34.86 -9.01 -2.03
C ILE A 264 -34.57 -9.35 -3.49
N GLU A 265 -35.60 -9.75 -4.24
CA GLU A 265 -35.46 -10.06 -5.67
C GLU A 265 -35.03 -8.82 -6.46
N ASN A 266 -35.63 -7.66 -6.19
CA ASN A 266 -35.25 -6.40 -6.82
C ASN A 266 -33.79 -6.00 -6.53
N PHE A 267 -33.33 -6.21 -5.28
CA PHE A 267 -31.94 -5.96 -4.90
C PHE A 267 -30.97 -6.78 -5.75
N PHE A 268 -31.14 -8.11 -5.80
CA PHE A 268 -30.20 -8.99 -6.50
C PHE A 268 -30.29 -8.94 -8.02
N THR A 269 -31.48 -8.71 -8.58
CA THR A 269 -31.68 -8.81 -10.04
C THR A 269 -31.64 -7.46 -10.77
N ARG A 270 -31.78 -6.33 -10.05
CA ARG A 270 -31.81 -5.00 -10.66
C ARG A 270 -30.91 -3.98 -9.97
N THR A 271 -31.16 -3.70 -8.70
CA THR A 271 -30.56 -2.54 -8.03
C THR A 271 -29.06 -2.73 -7.81
N LEU A 272 -28.64 -3.87 -7.25
CA LEU A 272 -27.21 -4.15 -7.06
C LEU A 272 -26.47 -4.26 -8.41
N PRO A 273 -26.95 -5.03 -9.42
CA PRO A 273 -26.32 -5.05 -10.73
C PRO A 273 -26.16 -3.67 -11.37
N HIS A 274 -27.16 -2.78 -11.24
CA HIS A 274 -27.08 -1.42 -11.76
C HIS A 274 -25.94 -0.62 -11.13
N TYR A 275 -25.80 -0.63 -9.80
CA TYR A 275 -24.71 0.08 -9.13
C TYR A 275 -23.35 -0.58 -9.34
N CYS A 276 -23.28 -1.90 -9.53
CA CYS A 276 -22.04 -2.56 -9.97
C CYS A 276 -21.57 -2.04 -11.34
N GLN A 277 -22.50 -1.82 -12.29
CA GLN A 277 -22.15 -1.22 -13.59
C GLN A 277 -21.64 0.23 -13.44
N GLN A 278 -22.25 1.01 -12.55
CA GLN A 278 -21.79 2.38 -12.28
C GLN A 278 -20.41 2.39 -11.61
N GLN A 279 -20.15 1.45 -10.70
CA GLN A 279 -18.83 1.27 -10.07
C GLN A 279 -17.76 0.97 -11.12
N ILE A 280 -18.04 0.07 -12.07
CA ILE A 280 -17.13 -0.23 -13.18
C ILE A 280 -16.84 1.03 -14.01
N ALA A 281 -17.88 1.79 -14.39
CA ALA A 281 -17.70 3.02 -15.15
C ALA A 281 -16.82 4.06 -14.44
N ILE A 282 -16.92 4.15 -13.10
CA ILE A 282 -16.07 5.04 -12.29
C ILE A 282 -14.62 4.53 -12.27
N ILE A 283 -14.42 3.23 -12.07
CA ILE A 283 -13.09 2.61 -12.10
C ILE A 283 -12.43 2.83 -13.46
N ASP A 284 -13.14 2.56 -14.56
CA ASP A 284 -12.64 2.72 -15.92
C ASP A 284 -12.21 4.16 -16.19
N ALA A 285 -13.06 5.14 -15.88
CA ALA A 285 -12.74 6.55 -16.09
C ALA A 285 -11.50 7.02 -15.30
N ARG A 286 -11.33 6.52 -14.06
CA ARG A 286 -10.16 6.82 -13.23
C ARG A 286 -8.89 6.16 -13.76
N CYS A 287 -8.99 4.89 -14.20
CA CYS A 287 -7.88 4.17 -14.84
C CYS A 287 -7.44 4.83 -16.15
N ASP A 288 -8.40 5.18 -17.01
CA ASP A 288 -8.15 5.85 -18.29
C ASP A 288 -7.44 7.19 -18.08
N PHE A 289 -7.85 7.95 -17.06
CA PHE A 289 -7.17 9.19 -16.69
C PHE A 289 -5.74 8.92 -16.20
N LEU A 290 -5.55 8.02 -15.24
CA LEU A 290 -4.24 7.70 -14.65
C LEU A 290 -3.22 7.25 -15.72
N TYR A 291 -3.66 6.40 -16.66
CA TYR A 291 -2.78 5.80 -17.64
C TYR A 291 -2.64 6.63 -18.90
N GLY A 292 -3.75 7.10 -19.47
CA GLY A 292 -3.75 7.79 -20.76
C GLY A 292 -3.47 9.29 -20.65
N GLN A 293 -3.85 9.95 -19.56
CA GLN A 293 -3.74 11.41 -19.42
C GLN A 293 -2.62 11.81 -18.46
N SER A 294 -2.55 11.18 -17.27
CA SER A 294 -1.46 11.43 -16.34
C SER A 294 -0.15 10.74 -16.74
N GLY A 295 -0.20 9.71 -17.60
CA GLY A 295 0.98 9.03 -18.11
C GLY A 295 1.80 8.31 -17.03
N PHE A 296 1.15 7.70 -16.03
CA PHE A 296 1.84 7.07 -14.90
C PHE A 296 2.91 6.04 -15.35
N PHE A 297 2.55 5.14 -16.28
CA PHE A 297 3.47 4.12 -16.81
C PHE A 297 4.57 4.70 -17.70
N GLU A 298 4.38 5.88 -18.27
CA GLU A 298 5.38 6.52 -19.14
C GLU A 298 6.48 7.19 -18.32
N ASN A 299 6.17 7.73 -17.15
CA ASN A 299 7.10 8.57 -16.40
C ASN A 299 7.68 7.89 -15.15
N SER A 300 7.14 6.73 -14.76
CA SER A 300 7.64 5.98 -13.61
C SER A 300 8.84 5.11 -13.98
N PHE A 301 9.97 5.30 -13.29
CA PHE A 301 11.15 4.43 -13.46
C PHE A 301 10.89 2.99 -12.99
N LEU A 302 9.93 2.80 -12.07
CA LEU A 302 9.52 1.47 -11.58
C LEU A 302 9.08 0.57 -12.74
N VAL A 303 8.41 1.18 -13.72
CA VAL A 303 7.82 0.52 -14.89
C VAL A 303 8.84 0.34 -16.01
N LYS A 304 9.67 1.37 -16.26
CA LYS A 304 10.58 1.35 -17.41
C LYS A 304 11.86 0.54 -17.16
N ARG A 305 12.42 0.51 -15.94
CA ARG A 305 13.83 0.11 -15.74
C ARG A 305 14.23 -0.41 -14.35
N GLY A 306 13.44 -1.26 -13.68
CA GLY A 306 14.07 -2.11 -12.64
C GLY A 306 13.25 -2.60 -11.46
N ALA A 307 11.95 -2.34 -11.37
CA ALA A 307 11.18 -2.78 -10.21
C ALA A 307 9.91 -3.58 -10.55
N ASP A 308 9.38 -3.53 -11.77
CA ASP A 308 8.34 -4.47 -12.25
C ASP A 308 8.91 -5.48 -13.25
#